data_AF-A0A366JFW2-F1
#
_entry.id   AF-A0A366JFW2-F1
#
_cell.length_a   1.000
_cell.length_b   1.000
_cell.length_c   1.000
_cell.angle_alpha   90.00
_cell.angle_beta   90.00
_cell.angle_gamma   90.00
#
_symmetry.space_group_name_H-M   'P 1'
#
loop_
_entity.id
_entity.type
_entity.pdbx_description
1 polymer ?
#
loop_
_entity_poly.entity_id
_entity_poly.type
_entity_poly.pdbx_seq_one_letter_code
_entity_poly.pdbx_strand_id
1 'polypeptide(L)'
;MKLYKYLSKSVSPKFLEDPWLRITPRSGLNDPFEVSITETTTQSLGQLAIAHNNPLGNGFARKLSEFMDGHGVISLTESPDNLLMWSHYAEDHQGIVIELDIDKLDPFQLFNVAHIATSSDAMFDKVNYRKKRPYNGSFMATSVQEISKHYYLTKSDEWMYEKEWRYIIPFTSANRVYVDTKNEEGMALLKQKGIDSPKIENGIFNASTLFEGSIVLDNSFWEDVFRNSNENGFIFGITLAPRSLNKLILGLNTKIDALKQSLQDSDPKIFWSSYDQKFLRTVKAEKDPDRFEVFFNEYK
;
A
#
# COMPACT_ATOMS: atom_id res chain seq x y z
N MET A 1 -6.85 -13.05 -11.25
CA MET A 1 -6.28 -12.07 -12.20
C MET A 1 -4.84 -11.79 -11.81
N LYS A 2 -4.03 -11.28 -12.73
CA LYS A 2 -2.65 -10.89 -12.45
C LYS A 2 -2.60 -9.38 -12.26
N LEU A 3 -1.95 -8.93 -11.19
CA LEU A 3 -1.64 -7.52 -10.95
C LEU A 3 -0.17 -7.40 -10.55
N TYR A 4 0.37 -6.20 -10.66
CA TYR A 4 1.80 -5.97 -10.52
C TYR A 4 2.09 -4.92 -9.47
N LYS A 5 3.21 -5.11 -8.76
CA LYS A 5 3.78 -4.12 -7.85
C LYS A 5 5.18 -3.77 -8.30
N TYR A 6 5.40 -2.50 -8.61
CA TYR A 6 6.73 -1.94 -8.84
C TYR A 6 7.40 -1.68 -7.50
N LEU A 7 8.67 -2.06 -7.41
CA LEU A 7 9.50 -1.89 -6.22
C LEU A 7 10.83 -1.27 -6.63
N SER A 8 11.23 -0.26 -5.87
CA SER A 8 12.50 0.43 -6.04
C SER A 8 13.67 -0.52 -5.74
N LYS A 9 14.84 -0.24 -6.30
CA LYS A 9 16.05 -1.04 -6.01
C LYS A 9 16.43 -1.00 -4.53
N SER A 10 16.20 0.12 -3.84
CA SER A 10 16.44 0.24 -2.39
C SER A 10 15.56 -0.67 -1.54
N VAL A 11 14.31 -0.94 -1.96
CA VAL A 11 13.34 -1.76 -1.21
C VAL A 11 13.35 -3.22 -1.65
N SER A 12 13.75 -3.49 -2.90
CA SER A 12 13.71 -4.82 -3.52
C SER A 12 14.32 -5.96 -2.68
N PRO A 13 15.54 -5.84 -2.10
CA PRO A 13 16.13 -6.93 -1.31
C PRO A 13 15.27 -7.29 -0.09
N LYS A 14 14.85 -6.30 0.70
CA LYS A 14 14.04 -6.52 1.90
C LYS A 14 12.68 -7.13 1.58
N PHE A 15 12.06 -6.70 0.47
CA PHE A 15 10.80 -7.29 0.03
C PHE A 15 10.95 -8.77 -0.35
N LEU A 16 12.05 -9.15 -1.02
CA LEU A 16 12.26 -10.55 -1.43
C LEU A 16 12.55 -11.47 -0.25
N GLU A 17 13.11 -10.93 0.83
CA GLU A 17 13.37 -11.64 2.09
C GLU A 17 12.08 -11.84 2.91
N ASP A 18 11.31 -10.77 3.14
CA ASP A 18 10.04 -10.77 3.87
C ASP A 18 8.96 -10.03 3.07
N PRO A 19 8.16 -10.73 2.23
CA PRO A 19 7.21 -10.07 1.34
C PRO A 19 5.99 -9.49 2.06
N TRP A 20 5.95 -8.17 2.17
CA TRP A 20 4.80 -7.41 2.66
C TRP A 20 4.62 -6.11 1.89
N LEU A 21 3.40 -5.56 1.91
CA LEU A 21 3.06 -4.30 1.26
C LEU A 21 2.69 -3.23 2.29
N ARG A 22 3.19 -2.01 2.08
CA ARG A 22 2.85 -0.85 2.91
C ARG A 22 1.37 -0.51 2.74
N ILE A 23 0.67 -0.35 3.86
CA ILE A 23 -0.64 0.29 3.95
C ILE A 23 -0.36 1.79 4.04
N THR A 24 -0.54 2.52 2.93
CA THR A 24 -0.18 3.94 2.86
C THR A 24 -1.36 4.80 3.31
N PRO A 25 -1.24 5.63 4.36
CA PRO A 25 -2.32 6.55 4.72
C PRO A 25 -2.54 7.57 3.60
N ARG A 26 -3.71 8.22 3.57
CA ARG A 26 -4.02 9.23 2.56
C ARG A 26 -3.00 10.37 2.48
N SER A 27 -2.38 10.72 3.61
CA SER A 27 -1.32 11.74 3.73
C SER A 27 0.02 11.34 3.09
N GLY A 28 0.23 10.05 2.84
CA GLY A 28 1.47 9.49 2.29
C GLY A 28 1.39 9.09 0.82
N LEU A 29 0.32 9.46 0.10
CA LEU A 29 0.19 9.21 -1.33
C LEU A 29 1.05 10.16 -2.16
N ASN A 30 1.46 9.72 -3.35
CA ASN A 30 2.42 10.45 -4.19
C ASN A 30 1.84 11.75 -4.78
N ASP A 31 0.54 11.79 -5.02
CA ASP A 31 -0.15 12.97 -5.54
C ASP A 31 -0.95 13.63 -4.40
N PRO A 32 -0.62 14.89 -4.02
CA PRO A 32 -1.24 15.59 -2.91
C PRO A 32 -2.72 15.94 -3.15
N PHE A 33 -3.22 15.77 -4.37
CA PHE A 33 -4.62 15.96 -4.72
C PHE A 33 -5.45 14.68 -4.61
N GLU A 34 -4.83 13.54 -4.29
CA GLU A 34 -5.55 12.26 -4.12
C GLU A 34 -6.25 12.19 -2.78
N VAL A 35 -7.36 11.42 -2.75
CA VAL A 35 -8.12 11.12 -1.52
C VAL A 35 -8.54 12.37 -0.74
N SER A 36 -8.65 13.50 -1.45
CA SER A 36 -9.02 14.79 -0.92
C SER A 36 -10.49 15.07 -1.18
N ILE A 37 -11.23 15.40 -0.13
CA ILE A 37 -12.65 15.74 -0.22
C ILE A 37 -12.80 17.09 -0.91
N THR A 38 -13.60 17.15 -1.98
CA THR A 38 -13.85 18.40 -2.72
C THR A 38 -14.60 19.42 -1.88
N GLU A 39 -14.34 20.71 -2.11
CA GLU A 39 -15.10 21.81 -1.49
C GLU A 39 -16.60 21.67 -1.70
N THR A 40 -17.05 21.28 -2.91
CA THR A 40 -18.47 21.05 -3.21
C THR A 40 -19.09 19.98 -2.30
N THR A 41 -18.35 18.90 -2.02
CA THR A 41 -18.82 17.84 -1.11
C THR A 41 -18.82 18.34 0.32
N THR A 42 -17.77 19.03 0.76
CA THR A 42 -17.70 19.64 2.10
C THR A 42 -18.86 20.61 2.34
N GLN A 43 -19.17 21.46 1.37
CA GLN A 43 -20.32 22.38 1.42
C GLN A 43 -21.64 21.62 1.49
N SER A 44 -21.82 20.57 0.69
CA SER A 44 -23.04 19.74 0.72
C SER A 44 -23.23 19.07 2.07
N LEU A 45 -22.16 18.54 2.67
CA LEU A 45 -22.17 17.97 4.02
C LEU A 45 -22.51 19.02 5.09
N GLY A 46 -21.94 20.23 4.98
CA GLY A 46 -22.26 21.33 5.88
C GLY A 46 -23.71 21.80 5.79
N GLN A 47 -24.25 21.90 4.57
CA GLN A 47 -25.66 22.24 4.35
C GLN A 47 -26.60 21.20 4.97
N LEU A 48 -26.29 19.91 4.86
CA LEU A 48 -27.06 18.85 5.50
C LEU A 48 -27.04 18.95 7.04
N ALA A 49 -25.90 19.33 7.62
CA ALA A 49 -25.80 19.56 9.06
C ALA A 49 -26.74 20.68 9.53
N ILE A 50 -26.80 21.78 8.77
CA ILE A 50 -27.62 22.95 9.08
C ILE A 50 -29.12 22.67 8.84
N ALA A 51 -29.47 22.15 7.64
CA ALA A 51 -30.84 22.01 7.18
C ALA A 51 -31.69 21.07 8.04
N HIS A 52 -31.07 20.10 8.69
CA HIS A 52 -31.80 19.13 9.51
C HIS A 52 -31.79 19.43 11.01
N ASN A 53 -31.16 20.54 11.46
CA ASN A 53 -30.86 20.81 12.87
C ASN A 53 -30.28 19.56 13.56
N ASN A 54 -29.49 18.80 12.80
CA ASN A 54 -29.26 17.39 13.05
C ASN A 54 -27.80 17.20 13.42
N PRO A 55 -27.50 16.79 14.67
CA PRO A 55 -26.16 16.39 15.08
C PRO A 55 -25.51 15.36 14.13
N LEU A 56 -26.33 14.66 13.33
CA LEU A 56 -25.88 13.72 12.31
C LEU A 56 -25.04 14.36 11.21
N GLY A 57 -25.21 15.62 10.79
CA GLY A 57 -24.40 16.18 9.69
C GLY A 57 -22.96 16.50 10.10
N ASN A 58 -22.76 17.15 11.25
CA ASN A 58 -21.44 17.31 11.86
C ASN A 58 -20.85 15.94 12.27
N GLY A 59 -21.69 15.04 12.77
CA GLY A 59 -21.30 13.66 13.06
C GLY A 59 -20.87 12.90 11.82
N PHE A 60 -21.48 13.15 10.66
CA PHE A 60 -21.19 12.45 9.42
C PHE A 60 -19.85 12.88 8.83
N ALA A 61 -19.59 14.19 8.74
CA ALA A 61 -18.30 14.70 8.27
C ALA A 61 -17.15 14.21 9.16
N ARG A 62 -17.37 14.19 10.48
CA ARG A 62 -16.40 13.62 11.44
C ARG A 62 -16.19 12.12 11.22
N LYS A 63 -17.27 11.33 11.14
CA LYS A 63 -17.20 9.88 10.84
C LYS A 63 -16.51 9.59 9.51
N LEU A 64 -16.68 10.46 8.52
CA LEU A 64 -16.01 10.34 7.22
C LEU A 64 -14.50 10.52 7.39
N SER A 65 -14.07 11.55 8.13
CA SER A 65 -12.65 11.74 8.44
C SER A 65 -12.09 10.59 9.26
N GLU A 66 -12.75 10.21 10.36
CA GLU A 66 -12.35 9.06 11.21
C GLU A 66 -12.19 7.78 10.37
N PHE A 67 -13.12 7.51 9.45
CA PHE A 67 -12.98 6.40 8.51
C PHE A 67 -11.74 6.55 7.62
N MET A 68 -11.57 7.70 6.96
CA MET A 68 -10.46 7.91 6.02
C MET A 68 -9.09 7.98 6.70
N ASP A 69 -9.03 8.41 7.95
CA ASP A 69 -7.81 8.50 8.74
C ASP A 69 -7.42 7.13 9.32
N GLY A 70 -8.41 6.27 9.59
CA GLY A 70 -8.22 4.87 9.98
C GLY A 70 -7.93 3.89 8.82
N HIS A 71 -7.87 4.36 7.57
CA HIS A 71 -7.67 3.50 6.39
C HIS A 71 -6.51 3.95 5.52
N GLY A 72 -5.82 2.97 4.94
CA GLY A 72 -4.79 3.21 3.94
C GLY A 72 -5.01 2.44 2.66
N VAL A 73 -4.14 2.73 1.69
CA VAL A 73 -4.20 2.22 0.32
C VAL A 73 -3.00 1.32 0.04
N ILE A 74 -3.26 0.22 -0.64
CA ILE A 74 -2.24 -0.58 -1.34
C ILE A 74 -2.54 -0.51 -2.84
N SER A 75 -1.66 0.15 -3.59
CA SER A 75 -1.77 0.32 -5.03
C SER A 75 -1.08 -0.80 -5.80
N LEU A 76 -1.81 -1.41 -6.74
CA LEU A 76 -1.33 -2.38 -7.73
C LEU A 76 -1.70 -1.91 -9.14
N THR A 77 -1.04 -2.44 -10.18
CA THR A 77 -1.30 -2.08 -11.59
C THR A 77 -1.57 -3.30 -12.46
N GLU A 78 -2.31 -3.11 -13.55
CA GLU A 78 -2.46 -4.10 -14.62
C GLU A 78 -1.25 -4.20 -15.56
N SER A 79 -0.36 -3.21 -15.56
CA SER A 79 0.72 -3.07 -16.56
C SER A 79 2.10 -3.29 -15.96
N PRO A 80 2.84 -4.36 -16.32
CA PRO A 80 4.22 -4.59 -15.87
C PRO A 80 5.27 -3.89 -16.75
N ASP A 81 4.87 -3.34 -17.89
CA ASP A 81 5.70 -2.86 -18.99
C ASP A 81 5.60 -1.34 -19.22
N ASN A 82 4.87 -0.62 -18.37
CA ASN A 82 4.72 0.82 -18.50
C ASN A 82 6.05 1.54 -18.21
N LEU A 83 6.60 2.23 -19.22
CA LEU A 83 7.90 2.92 -19.14
C LEU A 83 7.94 3.98 -18.04
N LEU A 84 6.89 4.80 -17.91
CA LEU A 84 6.82 5.83 -16.87
C LEU A 84 6.84 5.21 -15.48
N MET A 85 6.11 4.11 -15.28
CA MET A 85 6.12 3.40 -14.00
C MET A 85 7.48 2.78 -13.67
N TRP A 86 8.18 2.24 -14.67
CA TRP A 86 9.56 1.76 -14.47
C TRP A 86 10.52 2.89 -14.07
N SER A 87 10.39 4.07 -14.66
CA SER A 87 11.16 5.26 -14.27
C SER A 87 10.84 5.71 -12.84
N HIS A 88 9.56 5.92 -12.54
CA HIS A 88 9.14 6.52 -11.27
C HIS A 88 9.17 5.57 -10.08
N TYR A 89 8.75 4.32 -10.25
CA TYR A 89 8.50 3.39 -9.14
C TYR A 89 9.55 2.28 -9.01
N ALA A 90 10.41 2.11 -10.01
CA ALA A 90 11.48 1.11 -9.99
C ALA A 90 12.87 1.73 -10.16
N GLU A 91 13.09 2.95 -9.66
CA GLU A 91 14.39 3.66 -9.69
C GLU A 91 15.06 3.58 -11.08
N ASP A 92 14.41 4.12 -12.12
CA ASP A 92 14.96 4.11 -13.49
C ASP A 92 15.31 2.71 -14.02
N HIS A 93 14.36 1.78 -13.90
CA HIS A 93 14.53 0.36 -14.28
C HIS A 93 15.62 -0.40 -13.51
N GLN A 94 16.08 0.09 -12.35
CA GLN A 94 17.04 -0.63 -11.50
C GLN A 94 16.36 -1.57 -10.49
N GLY A 95 15.08 -1.32 -10.19
CA GLY A 95 14.27 -2.09 -9.26
C GLY A 95 13.70 -3.38 -9.87
N ILE A 96 12.58 -3.84 -9.33
CA ILE A 96 11.88 -5.04 -9.76
C ILE A 96 10.37 -4.79 -9.89
N VAL A 97 9.69 -5.70 -10.56
CA VAL A 97 8.24 -5.82 -10.53
C VAL A 97 7.87 -7.21 -10.04
N ILE A 98 6.84 -7.29 -9.20
CA ILE A 98 6.30 -8.55 -8.70
C ILE A 98 4.92 -8.75 -9.30
N GLU A 99 4.71 -9.86 -9.99
CA GLU A 99 3.40 -10.32 -10.43
C GLU A 99 2.71 -11.06 -9.28
N LEU A 100 1.49 -10.64 -8.98
CA LEU A 100 0.64 -11.13 -7.90
C LEU A 100 -0.62 -11.80 -8.46
N ASP A 101 -0.96 -12.94 -7.87
CA ASP A 101 -2.16 -13.70 -8.17
C ASP A 101 -3.30 -13.29 -7.25
N ILE A 102 -4.25 -12.55 -7.82
CA ILE A 102 -5.44 -12.08 -7.12
C ILE A 102 -6.61 -13.00 -7.44
N ASP A 103 -7.16 -13.68 -6.44
CA ASP A 103 -8.44 -14.37 -6.58
C ASP A 103 -9.56 -13.32 -6.70
N LYS A 104 -10.36 -13.39 -7.77
CA LYS A 104 -11.45 -12.42 -7.95
C LYS A 104 -12.63 -12.69 -7.01
N LEU A 105 -12.79 -13.92 -6.55
CA LEU A 105 -13.86 -14.30 -5.62
C LEU A 105 -13.50 -13.90 -4.18
N ASP A 106 -12.21 -13.88 -3.85
CA ASP A 106 -11.71 -13.47 -2.54
C ASP A 106 -10.35 -12.77 -2.69
N PRO A 107 -10.33 -11.48 -3.06
CA PRO A 107 -9.09 -10.75 -3.34
C PRO A 107 -8.21 -10.57 -2.10
N PHE A 108 -8.74 -10.75 -0.89
CA PHE A 108 -7.99 -10.58 0.36
C PHE A 108 -7.18 -11.82 0.74
N GLN A 109 -7.36 -12.93 0.04
CA GLN A 109 -6.44 -14.08 0.08
C GLN A 109 -5.01 -13.76 -0.38
N LEU A 110 -4.82 -12.57 -0.97
CA LEU A 110 -3.50 -11.99 -1.23
C LEU A 110 -2.67 -11.88 0.06
N PHE A 111 -3.29 -11.68 1.22
CA PHE A 111 -2.59 -11.40 2.47
C PHE A 111 -2.49 -12.62 3.38
N ASN A 112 -1.37 -12.76 4.08
CA ASN A 112 -1.11 -13.81 5.07
C ASN A 112 -1.60 -13.39 6.47
N VAL A 113 -2.86 -13.01 6.56
CA VAL A 113 -3.58 -12.82 7.82
C VAL A 113 -4.65 -13.90 7.91
N ALA A 114 -5.15 -14.21 9.10
CA ALA A 114 -6.19 -15.22 9.35
C ALA A 114 -7.57 -14.82 8.77
N HIS A 115 -7.58 -14.20 7.59
CA HIS A 115 -8.59 -13.36 6.97
C HIS A 115 -8.63 -11.95 7.57
N ILE A 116 -8.66 -10.95 6.69
CA ILE A 116 -9.31 -9.69 7.03
C ILE A 116 -10.76 -10.07 7.33
N ALA A 117 -11.21 -9.84 8.57
CA ALA A 117 -12.50 -10.36 9.04
C ALA A 117 -13.61 -10.02 8.04
N THR A 118 -14.58 -10.91 7.82
CA THR A 118 -15.75 -10.65 6.96
C THR A 118 -16.59 -9.44 7.41
N SER A 119 -16.40 -8.99 8.66
CA SER A 119 -16.96 -7.76 9.21
C SER A 119 -16.07 -6.52 8.99
N SER A 120 -14.95 -6.64 8.30
CA SER A 120 -14.07 -5.53 7.94
C SER A 120 -14.71 -4.70 6.84
N ASP A 121 -14.48 -3.41 6.93
CA ASP A 121 -14.74 -2.38 5.93
C ASP A 121 -13.65 -2.27 4.85
N ALA A 122 -12.75 -3.26 4.77
CA ALA A 122 -11.78 -3.36 3.70
C ALA A 122 -12.46 -3.57 2.34
N MET A 123 -11.89 -2.98 1.29
CA MET A 123 -12.39 -3.11 -0.08
C MET A 123 -11.25 -3.24 -1.09
N PHE A 124 -11.57 -3.80 -2.25
CA PHE A 124 -10.66 -3.94 -3.38
C PHE A 124 -11.39 -3.59 -4.67
N ASP A 125 -10.90 -2.60 -5.42
CA ASP A 125 -11.56 -2.16 -6.64
C ASP A 125 -10.61 -1.41 -7.58
N LYS A 126 -11.05 -1.21 -8.82
CA LYS A 126 -10.32 -0.47 -9.85
C LYS A 126 -10.48 1.04 -9.65
N VAL A 127 -9.41 1.79 -9.90
CA VAL A 127 -9.42 3.25 -9.88
C VAL A 127 -10.18 3.82 -11.09
N ASN A 128 -11.03 4.81 -10.82
CA ASN A 128 -11.76 5.61 -11.79
C ASN A 128 -11.02 6.92 -12.05
N TYR A 129 -10.63 7.14 -13.31
CA TYR A 129 -9.86 8.30 -13.73
C TYR A 129 -10.76 9.42 -14.24
N ARG A 130 -10.73 10.60 -13.58
CA ARG A 130 -11.55 11.76 -13.94
C ARG A 130 -10.88 13.07 -13.52
N LYS A 131 -11.00 14.09 -14.38
CA LYS A 131 -10.60 15.48 -14.04
C LYS A 131 -11.45 16.12 -12.94
N LYS A 132 -12.78 15.98 -13.00
CA LYS A 132 -13.73 16.47 -11.98
C LYS A 132 -14.12 15.33 -11.05
N ARG A 133 -13.96 15.53 -9.75
CA ARG A 133 -14.08 14.47 -8.73
C ARG A 133 -15.07 14.75 -7.58
N PRO A 134 -16.14 15.57 -7.73
CA PRO A 134 -17.12 15.73 -6.65
C PRO A 134 -17.89 14.42 -6.44
N TYR A 135 -18.31 14.16 -5.20
CA TYR A 135 -19.30 13.13 -4.93
C TYR A 135 -20.68 13.62 -5.36
N ASN A 136 -21.32 12.94 -6.30
CA ASN A 136 -22.60 13.35 -6.88
C ASN A 136 -23.80 12.53 -6.34
N GLY A 137 -23.57 11.61 -5.40
CA GLY A 137 -24.63 10.78 -4.84
C GLY A 137 -25.46 11.50 -3.76
N SER A 138 -26.59 10.90 -3.37
CA SER A 138 -27.43 11.43 -2.30
C SER A 138 -26.82 11.15 -0.92
N PHE A 139 -26.26 12.18 -0.29
CA PHE A 139 -25.69 12.08 1.06
C PHE A 139 -26.69 11.60 2.15
N MET A 140 -27.99 11.81 1.95
CA MET A 140 -29.02 11.34 2.91
C MET A 140 -29.25 9.82 2.85
N ALA A 141 -28.88 9.18 1.74
CA ALA A 141 -29.09 7.76 1.49
C ALA A 141 -27.77 6.98 1.35
N THR A 142 -26.63 7.63 1.63
CA THR A 142 -25.29 7.06 1.42
C THR A 142 -24.58 6.87 2.77
N SER A 143 -23.81 5.79 2.92
CA SER A 143 -22.93 5.57 4.08
C SER A 143 -21.61 6.34 3.96
N VAL A 144 -20.89 6.53 5.07
CA VAL A 144 -19.53 7.10 5.03
C VAL A 144 -18.58 6.25 4.19
N GLN A 145 -18.74 4.91 4.22
CA GLN A 145 -17.95 3.97 3.43
C GLN A 145 -18.07 4.22 1.92
N GLU A 146 -19.27 4.47 1.41
CA GLU A 146 -19.50 4.72 -0.03
C GLU A 146 -18.89 6.04 -0.49
N ILE A 147 -18.95 7.09 0.33
CA ILE A 147 -18.32 8.38 0.01
C ILE A 147 -16.80 8.26 0.10
N SER A 148 -16.28 7.59 1.13
CA SER A 148 -14.85 7.28 1.24
C SER A 148 -14.37 6.49 0.02
N LYS A 149 -15.11 5.45 -0.38
CA LYS A 149 -14.83 4.63 -1.57
C LYS A 149 -14.68 5.50 -2.82
N HIS A 150 -15.60 6.43 -3.04
CA HIS A 150 -15.50 7.39 -4.16
C HIS A 150 -14.16 8.14 -4.14
N TYR A 151 -13.75 8.68 -3.00
CA TYR A 151 -12.50 9.46 -2.91
C TYR A 151 -11.24 8.60 -2.99
N TYR A 152 -11.24 7.41 -2.42
CA TYR A 152 -10.12 6.48 -2.56
C TYR A 152 -9.97 5.94 -3.97
N LEU A 153 -11.05 5.79 -4.74
CA LEU A 153 -11.03 5.22 -6.08
C LEU A 153 -11.13 6.27 -7.19
N THR A 154 -11.08 7.57 -6.90
CA THR A 154 -11.11 8.59 -7.95
C THR A 154 -9.78 9.34 -8.04
N LYS A 155 -9.08 9.14 -9.16
CA LYS A 155 -7.75 9.72 -9.43
C LYS A 155 -7.79 10.65 -10.64
N SER A 156 -6.84 11.58 -10.72
CA SER A 156 -6.69 12.44 -11.90
C SER A 156 -6.41 11.60 -13.15
N ASP A 157 -7.01 11.98 -14.27
CA ASP A 157 -6.86 11.30 -15.56
C ASP A 157 -5.44 11.39 -16.15
N GLU A 158 -4.63 12.34 -15.67
CA GLU A 158 -3.19 12.41 -15.95
C GLU A 158 -2.46 11.10 -15.56
N TRP A 159 -2.95 10.38 -14.55
CA TRP A 159 -2.37 9.11 -14.07
C TRP A 159 -3.04 7.87 -14.66
N MET A 160 -3.89 8.01 -15.69
CA MET A 160 -4.66 6.89 -16.26
C MET A 160 -3.78 5.75 -16.79
N TYR A 161 -2.53 6.05 -17.18
CA TYR A 161 -1.57 5.06 -17.65
C TYR A 161 -1.19 4.03 -16.57
N GLU A 162 -1.39 4.33 -15.28
CA GLU A 162 -1.10 3.42 -14.19
C GLU A 162 -2.05 2.23 -14.13
N LYS A 163 -3.27 2.32 -14.71
CA LYS A 163 -4.29 1.25 -14.68
C LYS A 163 -4.44 0.63 -13.28
N GLU A 164 -4.61 1.51 -12.29
CA GLU A 164 -4.44 1.20 -10.89
C GLU A 164 -5.65 0.42 -10.31
N TRP A 165 -5.35 -0.53 -9.45
CA TRP A 165 -6.28 -1.19 -8.54
C TRP A 165 -5.84 -0.91 -7.10
N ARG A 166 -6.80 -0.66 -6.22
CA ARG A 166 -6.54 -0.33 -4.82
C ARG A 166 -7.18 -1.34 -3.90
N TYR A 167 -6.39 -1.83 -2.96
CA TYR A 167 -6.95 -2.25 -1.68
C TYR A 167 -7.06 -1.02 -0.79
N ILE A 168 -8.20 -0.87 -0.10
CA ILE A 168 -8.41 0.12 0.96
C ILE A 168 -8.65 -0.69 2.21
N ILE A 169 -7.76 -0.58 3.19
CA ILE A 169 -7.68 -1.51 4.32
C ILE A 169 -7.52 -0.70 5.61
N PRO A 170 -8.21 -1.09 6.71
CA PRO A 170 -8.01 -0.45 7.99
C PRO A 170 -6.59 -0.70 8.51
N PHE A 171 -5.96 0.30 9.11
CA PHE A 171 -4.58 0.19 9.60
C PHE A 171 -4.39 -0.93 10.65
N THR A 172 -5.47 -1.29 11.35
CA THR A 172 -5.54 -2.40 12.31
C THR A 172 -5.26 -3.76 11.68
N SER A 173 -5.32 -3.89 10.34
CA SER A 173 -4.93 -5.11 9.63
C SER A 173 -3.41 -5.25 9.45
N ALA A 174 -2.62 -4.24 9.85
CA ALA A 174 -1.18 -4.31 9.78
C ALA A 174 -0.62 -5.42 10.69
N ASN A 175 0.31 -6.21 10.18
CA ASN A 175 1.07 -7.22 10.93
C ASN A 175 2.59 -7.02 10.77
N ARG A 176 2.96 -5.90 10.15
CA ARG A 176 4.31 -5.40 9.99
C ARG A 176 4.29 -3.92 10.34
N VAL A 177 4.89 -3.55 11.46
CA VAL A 177 5.04 -2.16 11.88
C VAL A 177 6.51 -1.89 12.14
N TYR A 178 7.06 -0.93 11.41
CA TYR A 178 8.45 -0.52 11.51
C TYR A 178 8.54 0.97 11.77
N VAL A 179 9.64 1.42 12.35
CA VAL A 179 9.93 2.86 12.50
C VAL A 179 11.39 3.13 12.19
N ASP A 180 11.64 4.18 11.41
CA ASP A 180 12.99 4.74 11.23
C ASP A 180 13.41 5.42 12.53
N THR A 181 14.39 4.83 13.20
CA THR A 181 14.91 5.33 14.48
C THR A 181 15.72 6.62 14.36
N LYS A 182 16.02 7.06 13.13
CA LYS A 182 16.58 8.40 12.88
C LYS A 182 15.52 9.50 12.93
N ASN A 183 14.23 9.13 12.86
CA ASN A 183 13.13 10.08 12.98
C ASN A 183 12.89 10.42 14.47
N GLU A 184 13.08 11.69 14.83
CA GLU A 184 12.96 12.14 16.22
C GLU A 184 11.54 12.00 16.77
N GLU A 185 10.52 12.27 15.95
CA GLU A 185 9.11 12.13 16.33
C GLU A 185 8.75 10.65 16.53
N GLY A 186 9.19 9.77 15.64
CA GLY A 186 9.04 8.32 15.78
C GLY A 186 9.66 7.80 17.08
N MET A 187 10.87 8.27 17.41
CA MET A 187 11.54 7.93 18.67
C MET A 187 10.80 8.48 19.90
N ALA A 188 10.21 9.68 19.81
CA ALA A 188 9.40 10.24 20.90
C ALA A 188 8.13 9.41 21.15
N LEU A 189 7.46 8.94 20.08
CA LEU A 189 6.29 8.07 20.17
C LEU A 189 6.64 6.70 20.77
N LEU A 190 7.79 6.12 20.43
CA LEU A 190 8.28 4.88 21.07
C LEU A 190 8.48 5.04 22.57
N LYS A 191 9.05 6.17 23.02
CA LYS A 191 9.22 6.47 24.44
C LYS A 191 7.89 6.58 25.18
N GLN A 192 6.85 7.17 24.56
CA GLN A 192 5.50 7.19 25.14
C GLN A 192 4.93 5.78 25.37
N LYS A 193 5.40 4.79 24.60
CA LYS A 193 5.07 3.37 24.77
C LYS A 193 6.09 2.59 25.64
N GLY A 194 6.95 3.30 26.37
CA GLY A 194 7.91 2.68 27.29
C GLY A 194 9.12 2.05 26.61
N ILE A 195 9.40 2.39 25.35
CA ILE A 195 10.57 1.91 24.61
C ILE A 195 11.63 3.01 24.55
N ASP A 196 12.48 3.09 25.57
CA ASP A 196 13.55 4.09 25.65
C ASP A 196 14.81 3.73 24.85
N SER A 197 15.05 2.44 24.62
CA SER A 197 16.25 1.92 23.94
C SER A 197 15.88 0.74 23.04
N PRO A 198 15.29 1.00 21.86
CA PRO A 198 14.89 -0.06 20.94
C PRO A 198 16.11 -0.85 20.46
N LYS A 199 15.93 -2.15 20.20
CA LYS A 199 16.95 -2.95 19.51
C LYS A 199 16.92 -2.61 18.03
N ILE A 200 17.92 -1.87 17.56
CA ILE A 200 17.97 -1.29 16.21
C ILE A 200 18.71 -2.22 15.25
N GLU A 201 18.15 -2.41 14.05
CA GLU A 201 18.83 -3.05 12.93
C GLU A 201 18.82 -2.12 11.72
N ASN A 202 20.00 -1.72 11.25
CA ASN A 202 20.15 -0.79 10.11
C ASN A 202 19.34 0.52 10.23
N GLY A 203 19.21 1.04 11.46
CA GLY A 203 18.44 2.26 11.74
C GLY A 203 16.93 2.06 11.82
N ILE A 204 16.43 0.82 11.81
CA ILE A 204 15.00 0.51 11.88
C ILE A 204 14.73 -0.29 13.16
N PHE A 205 13.58 -0.03 13.78
CA PHE A 205 13.02 -0.83 14.85
C PHE A 205 11.75 -1.54 14.37
N ASN A 206 11.61 -2.82 14.69
CA ASN A 206 10.40 -3.60 14.44
C ASN A 206 9.44 -3.44 15.62
N ALA A 207 8.38 -2.67 15.44
CA ALA A 207 7.33 -2.41 16.41
C ALA A 207 6.09 -3.31 16.24
N SER A 208 6.16 -4.37 15.41
CA SER A 208 5.00 -5.21 15.09
C SER A 208 4.37 -5.86 16.33
N THR A 209 5.19 -6.40 17.24
CA THR A 209 4.70 -7.02 18.49
C THR A 209 4.12 -5.99 19.46
N LEU A 210 4.70 -4.79 19.50
CA LEU A 210 4.20 -3.67 20.31
C LEU A 210 2.82 -3.23 19.80
N PHE A 211 2.66 -3.10 18.48
CA PHE A 211 1.40 -2.78 17.83
C PHE A 211 0.34 -3.85 18.12
N GLU A 212 0.63 -5.11 17.82
CA GLU A 212 -0.30 -6.24 18.02
C GLU A 212 -0.76 -6.36 19.48
N GLY A 213 0.16 -6.22 20.44
CA GLY A 213 -0.15 -6.33 21.86
C GLY A 213 -0.94 -5.15 22.45
N SER A 214 -0.99 -4.00 21.78
CA SER A 214 -1.61 -2.78 22.32
C SER A 214 -2.76 -2.22 21.49
N ILE A 215 -2.97 -2.68 20.25
CA ILE A 215 -3.96 -2.08 19.35
C ILE A 215 -5.39 -2.05 19.92
N VAL A 216 -5.77 -3.08 20.69
CA VAL A 216 -7.10 -3.16 21.32
C VAL A 216 -7.28 -2.12 22.43
N LEU A 217 -6.21 -1.80 23.17
CA LEU A 217 -6.25 -0.88 24.31
C LEU A 217 -5.95 0.57 23.90
N ASP A 218 -5.10 0.75 22.90
CA ASP A 218 -4.51 2.03 22.49
C ASP A 218 -4.84 2.40 21.04
N ASN A 219 -6.03 2.04 20.54
CA ASN A 219 -6.39 2.24 19.13
C ASN A 219 -6.23 3.69 18.67
N SER A 220 -6.67 4.67 19.46
CA SER A 220 -6.59 6.09 19.09
C SER A 220 -5.13 6.57 18.94
N PHE A 221 -4.23 6.08 19.79
CA PHE A 221 -2.81 6.37 19.66
C PHE A 221 -2.27 5.85 18.33
N TRP A 222 -2.57 4.59 18.01
CA TRP A 222 -2.05 3.99 16.77
C TRP A 222 -2.68 4.55 15.51
N GLU A 223 -3.93 4.97 15.57
CA GLU A 223 -4.58 5.71 14.49
C GLU A 223 -3.86 7.04 14.23
N ASP A 224 -3.52 7.79 15.30
CA ASP A 224 -2.73 9.02 15.19
C ASP A 224 -1.32 8.74 14.65
N VAL A 225 -0.65 7.66 15.08
CA VAL A 225 0.66 7.27 14.53
C VAL A 225 0.53 6.90 13.05
N PHE A 226 -0.48 6.14 12.68
CA PHE A 226 -0.71 5.70 11.30
C PHE A 226 -1.00 6.86 10.36
N ARG A 227 -1.96 7.72 10.71
CA ARG A 227 -2.37 8.84 9.84
C ARG A 227 -1.25 9.83 9.59
N ASN A 228 -0.32 9.98 10.55
CA ASN A 228 0.85 10.87 10.45
C ASN A 228 2.14 10.10 10.12
N SER A 229 2.04 8.86 9.62
CA SER A 229 3.22 7.99 9.39
C SER A 229 4.20 8.50 8.32
N ASN A 230 3.78 9.46 7.49
CA ASN A 230 4.68 10.17 6.58
C ASN A 230 5.64 11.14 7.30
N GLU A 231 5.28 11.61 8.49
CA GLU A 231 6.02 12.60 9.27
C GLU A 231 6.82 11.94 10.39
N ASN A 232 6.21 10.97 11.09
CA ASN A 232 6.81 10.34 12.25
C ASN A 232 7.71 9.13 11.95
N GLY A 233 7.89 8.76 10.69
CA GLY A 233 8.80 7.69 10.26
C GLY A 233 8.32 6.26 10.54
N PHE A 234 7.08 6.07 11.02
CA PHE A 234 6.47 4.74 11.07
C PHE A 234 6.06 4.24 9.68
N ILE A 235 6.05 2.92 9.51
CA ILE A 235 5.55 2.25 8.32
C ILE A 235 4.68 1.09 8.78
N PHE A 236 3.44 1.07 8.30
CA PHE A 236 2.48 0.01 8.53
C PHE A 236 2.37 -0.84 7.27
N GLY A 237 2.34 -2.14 7.44
CA GLY A 237 2.36 -3.09 6.35
C GLY A 237 1.62 -4.37 6.68
N ILE A 238 1.29 -5.09 5.62
CA ILE A 238 0.58 -6.36 5.67
C ILE A 238 1.32 -7.40 4.84
N THR A 239 1.61 -8.54 5.45
CA THR A 239 2.32 -9.65 4.84
C THR A 239 1.51 -10.27 3.70
N LEU A 240 2.20 -10.60 2.61
CA LEU A 240 1.62 -11.31 1.46
C LEU A 240 1.58 -12.82 1.72
N ALA A 241 0.52 -13.48 1.27
CA ALA A 241 0.45 -14.94 1.24
C ALA A 241 1.49 -15.46 0.23
N PRO A 242 2.40 -16.38 0.61
CA PRO A 242 3.44 -16.88 -0.31
C PRO A 242 2.90 -17.39 -1.65
N ARG A 243 1.72 -18.02 -1.64
CA ARG A 243 1.04 -18.53 -2.84
C ARG A 243 0.61 -17.44 -3.84
N SER A 244 0.50 -16.19 -3.38
CA SER A 244 0.10 -15.07 -4.24
C SER A 244 1.25 -14.53 -5.08
N LEU A 245 2.50 -14.82 -4.71
CA LEU A 245 3.70 -14.34 -5.41
C LEU A 245 3.94 -15.21 -6.64
N ASN A 246 3.67 -14.65 -7.83
CA ASN A 246 3.63 -15.41 -9.07
C ASN A 246 4.91 -15.35 -9.89
N LYS A 247 5.43 -14.16 -10.14
CA LYS A 247 6.60 -13.97 -11.02
C LYS A 247 7.44 -12.80 -10.53
N LEU A 248 8.75 -12.98 -10.56
CA LEU A 248 9.72 -11.91 -10.35
C LEU A 248 10.12 -11.36 -11.72
N ILE A 249 9.96 -10.06 -11.91
CA ILE A 249 10.35 -9.35 -13.14
C ILE A 249 11.50 -8.42 -12.79
N LEU A 250 12.69 -8.72 -13.29
CA LEU A 250 13.86 -7.89 -13.12
C LEU A 250 13.82 -6.73 -14.12
N GLY A 251 14.12 -5.51 -13.67
CA GLY A 251 14.31 -4.36 -14.54
C GLY A 251 15.56 -4.47 -15.43
N LEU A 252 15.66 -3.55 -16.39
CA LEU A 252 16.76 -3.50 -17.37
C LEU A 252 18.14 -3.49 -16.69
N ASN A 253 18.24 -2.72 -15.60
CA ASN A 253 19.49 -2.39 -14.92
C ASN A 253 19.57 -3.00 -13.51
N THR A 254 18.75 -4.01 -13.21
CA THR A 254 18.74 -4.64 -11.89
C THR A 254 20.07 -5.30 -11.56
N LYS A 255 20.61 -4.98 -10.39
CA LYS A 255 21.84 -5.60 -9.87
C LYS A 255 21.49 -6.93 -9.19
N ILE A 256 21.56 -8.00 -9.96
CA ILE A 256 21.07 -9.33 -9.56
C ILE A 256 21.79 -9.88 -8.33
N ASP A 257 23.10 -9.67 -8.22
CA ASP A 257 23.88 -10.12 -7.06
C ASP A 257 23.38 -9.53 -5.74
N ALA A 258 22.83 -8.31 -5.78
CA ALA A 258 22.26 -7.66 -4.59
C ALA A 258 20.94 -8.29 -4.12
N LEU A 259 20.25 -9.04 -5.00
CA LEU A 259 18.99 -9.72 -4.69
C LEU A 259 19.20 -11.18 -4.27
N LYS A 260 20.31 -11.79 -4.72
CA LYS A 260 20.58 -13.22 -4.54
C LYS A 260 20.60 -13.63 -3.07
N GLN A 261 21.22 -12.85 -2.20
CA GLN A 261 21.29 -13.14 -0.77
C GLN A 261 19.88 -13.13 -0.13
N SER A 262 19.08 -12.08 -0.36
CA SER A 262 17.71 -12.00 0.14
C SER A 262 16.83 -13.16 -0.34
N LEU A 263 17.01 -13.60 -1.57
CA LEU A 263 16.31 -14.78 -2.10
C LEU A 263 16.75 -16.09 -1.45
N GLN A 264 18.04 -16.22 -1.12
CA GLN A 264 18.58 -17.36 -0.38
C GLN A 264 18.12 -17.37 1.08
N ASP A 265 17.93 -16.20 1.68
CA ASP A 265 17.49 -16.07 3.07
C ASP A 265 15.97 -16.15 3.21
N SER A 266 15.22 -15.87 2.13
CA SER A 266 13.76 -15.94 2.13
C SER A 266 13.22 -17.30 2.60
N ASP A 267 12.09 -17.26 3.32
CA ASP A 267 11.33 -18.43 3.72
C ASP A 267 9.81 -18.14 3.62
N PRO A 268 9.06 -18.83 2.74
CA PRO A 268 9.53 -19.85 1.79
C PRO A 268 10.32 -19.25 0.61
N LYS A 269 11.20 -20.05 0.01
CA LYS A 269 12.01 -19.70 -1.16
C LYS A 269 11.19 -19.73 -2.45
N ILE A 270 10.41 -18.69 -2.70
CA ILE A 270 9.45 -18.65 -3.82
C ILE A 270 10.13 -18.49 -5.18
N PHE A 271 11.18 -17.65 -5.25
CA PHE A 271 11.88 -17.31 -6.49
C PHE A 271 13.30 -17.88 -6.56
N TRP A 272 13.65 -18.84 -5.70
CA TRP A 272 15.00 -19.42 -5.63
C TRP A 272 14.98 -20.92 -5.40
N SER A 273 15.78 -21.65 -6.19
CA SER A 273 16.06 -23.07 -5.97
C SER A 273 17.41 -23.23 -5.29
N SER A 274 17.43 -23.60 -4.01
CA SER A 274 18.67 -23.96 -3.32
C SER A 274 19.34 -25.21 -3.89
N TYR A 275 18.58 -26.09 -4.54
CA TYR A 275 19.12 -27.29 -5.17
C TYR A 275 19.84 -26.96 -6.47
N ASP A 276 19.16 -26.25 -7.38
CA ASP A 276 19.70 -25.91 -8.70
C ASP A 276 20.60 -24.66 -8.69
N GLN A 277 20.63 -23.93 -7.58
CA GLN A 277 21.33 -22.65 -7.42
C GLN A 277 20.92 -21.60 -8.47
N LYS A 278 19.62 -21.54 -8.78
CA LYS A 278 19.05 -20.67 -9.83
C LYS A 278 17.78 -19.95 -9.38
N PHE A 279 17.43 -18.90 -10.12
CA PHE A 279 16.17 -18.18 -9.97
C PHE A 279 15.00 -19.03 -10.47
N LEU A 280 13.85 -18.90 -9.82
CA LEU A 280 12.60 -19.54 -10.21
C LEU A 280 11.60 -18.48 -10.66
N ARG A 281 10.79 -18.80 -11.68
CA ARG A 281 9.66 -17.96 -12.14
C ARG A 281 10.09 -16.50 -12.32
N THR A 282 11.27 -16.31 -12.90
CA THR A 282 11.92 -15.00 -13.00
C THR A 282 12.12 -14.67 -14.47
N VAL A 283 11.73 -13.48 -14.86
CA VAL A 283 11.99 -12.91 -16.18
C VAL A 283 12.78 -11.63 -16.04
N LYS A 284 13.49 -11.23 -17.09
CA LYS A 284 14.24 -9.98 -17.13
C LYS A 284 13.73 -9.09 -18.26
N ALA A 285 13.55 -7.82 -17.93
CA ALA A 285 13.26 -6.76 -18.88
C ALA A 285 14.40 -6.60 -19.88
N GLU A 286 14.05 -6.44 -21.14
CA GLU A 286 14.94 -6.09 -22.24
C GLU A 286 14.31 -4.97 -23.09
N LYS A 287 15.15 -4.18 -23.74
CA LYS A 287 14.69 -3.11 -24.63
C LYS A 287 14.37 -3.69 -26.00
N ASP A 288 13.16 -3.43 -26.48
CA ASP A 288 12.82 -3.68 -27.87
C ASP A 288 13.71 -2.77 -28.76
N PRO A 289 14.42 -3.32 -29.75
CA PRO A 289 15.37 -2.56 -30.56
C PRO A 289 14.72 -1.48 -31.43
N ASP A 290 13.44 -1.65 -31.78
CA ASP A 290 12.77 -0.80 -32.77
C ASP A 290 11.59 -0.01 -32.16
N ARG A 291 10.92 -0.57 -31.16
CA ARG A 291 9.70 0.01 -30.56
C ARG A 291 9.97 0.89 -29.35
N PHE A 292 11.19 0.87 -28.80
CA PHE A 292 11.54 1.55 -27.56
C PHE A 292 10.64 1.15 -26.38
N GLU A 293 10.14 -0.08 -26.40
CA GLU A 293 9.32 -0.71 -25.37
C GLU A 293 10.15 -1.67 -24.52
N VAL A 294 9.58 -2.17 -23.43
CA VAL A 294 10.17 -3.25 -22.62
C VAL A 294 9.43 -4.54 -22.90
N PHE A 295 10.17 -5.61 -23.17
CA PHE A 295 9.65 -6.98 -23.19
C PHE A 295 10.41 -7.85 -22.18
N PHE A 296 9.91 -9.06 -21.92
CA PHE A 296 10.44 -9.92 -20.86
C PHE A 296 10.88 -11.28 -21.40
N ASN A 297 12.12 -11.67 -21.08
CA ASN A 297 12.68 -12.99 -21.37
C ASN A 297 12.91 -13.79 -20.09
N GLU A 298 12.81 -15.11 -20.18
CA GLU A 298 13.14 -16.00 -19.06
C GLU A 298 14.57 -15.77 -18.57
N TYR A 299 14.71 -15.54 -17.27
CA TYR A 299 15.99 -15.38 -16.61
C TYR A 299 16.42 -16.73 -16.03
N LYS A 300 17.58 -17.24 -16.48
CA LYS A 300 18.11 -18.55 -16.10
C LYS A 300 19.17 -18.42 -15.01
#